data_AF-A0A1H8US45-F1
#
_entry.id   AF-A0A1H8US45-F1
#
_cell.length_a   1.000
_cell.length_b   1.000
_cell.length_c   1.000
_cell.angle_alpha   90.00
_cell.angle_beta   90.00
_cell.angle_gamma   90.00
#
_symmetry.space_group_name_H-M   'P 1'
#
loop_
_entity.id
_entity.type
_entity.pdbx_description
1 polymer ?
#
loop_
_entity_poly.entity_id
_entity_poly.type
_entity_poly.pdbx_seq_one_letter_code
_entity_poly.pdbx_strand_id
1 'polypeptide(L)'
;MSIRKTLSVTFLIIVASATTVLANCNQIDGAASLADGSWLFRKNGGWRPVSELTPEVADGRARRVTFAYVANEPGLKSARRGILLIKTGIEGPQATNTGRVALVRDNYERLRDAERCESYPAFPSGKTVRIRSYDYYHDYSEVADETDGDTLKTFHVSYLARNGGCKPSDDATPDSYFASRRRSNRSDFSFNPDVVRTGQSSRFWAQFGFGAAYAEPLAERQVTIKRYVADAAGLACVVFDSVLKPGGFIRINDLERRFGLFRTEEQSWAWPR
;
A
#
# COMPACT_ATOMS: atom_id res chain seq x y z
N MET A 1 -53.22 -17.32 48.21
CA MET A 1 -53.05 -16.80 46.82
C MET A 1 -51.71 -16.09 46.74
N SER A 2 -50.71 -16.67 46.09
CA SER A 2 -49.37 -16.09 45.94
C SER A 2 -49.09 -15.87 44.47
N ILE A 3 -48.94 -14.60 44.07
CA ILE A 3 -48.74 -14.16 42.69
C ILE A 3 -47.23 -14.24 42.40
N ARG A 4 -46.81 -15.25 41.63
CA ARG A 4 -45.45 -15.31 41.08
C ARG A 4 -45.34 -14.32 39.93
N LYS A 5 -44.59 -13.22 40.14
CA LYS A 5 -44.17 -12.29 39.09
C LYS A 5 -42.96 -12.88 38.37
N THR A 6 -43.16 -13.34 37.14
CA THR A 6 -42.08 -13.80 36.26
C THR A 6 -41.47 -12.58 35.56
N LEU A 7 -40.26 -12.19 35.97
CA LEU A 7 -39.47 -11.19 35.26
C LEU A 7 -39.00 -11.78 33.92
N SER A 8 -39.49 -11.24 32.82
CA SER A 8 -38.99 -11.54 31.48
C SER A 8 -37.70 -10.75 31.26
N VAL A 9 -36.56 -11.46 31.23
CA VAL A 9 -35.27 -10.89 30.86
C VAL A 9 -35.19 -10.85 29.33
N THR A 10 -35.40 -9.67 28.76
CA THR A 10 -35.21 -9.43 27.32
C THR A 10 -33.71 -9.39 27.03
N PHE A 11 -33.16 -10.46 26.45
CA PHE A 11 -31.80 -10.48 25.94
C PHE A 11 -31.74 -9.62 24.66
N LEU A 12 -31.25 -8.39 24.79
CA LEU A 12 -30.96 -7.53 23.64
C LEU A 12 -29.65 -8.01 23.00
N ILE A 13 -29.74 -8.81 21.94
CA ILE A 13 -28.58 -9.22 21.14
C ILE A 13 -28.15 -7.99 20.33
N ILE A 14 -27.14 -7.27 20.83
CA ILE A 14 -26.40 -6.28 20.04
C ILE A 14 -25.55 -7.08 19.06
N VAL A 15 -26.04 -7.27 17.84
CA VAL A 15 -25.22 -7.74 16.72
C VAL A 15 -24.28 -6.60 16.37
N ALA A 16 -23.09 -6.59 16.97
CA ALA A 16 -21.99 -5.79 16.50
C ALA A 16 -21.62 -6.33 15.11
N SER A 17 -22.01 -5.59 14.06
CA SER A 17 -21.61 -5.87 12.69
C SER A 17 -20.10 -5.72 12.56
N ALA A 18 -19.37 -6.80 12.79
CA ALA A 18 -17.96 -6.90 12.47
C ALA A 18 -17.81 -6.76 10.95
N THR A 19 -17.31 -5.63 10.48
CA THR A 19 -16.99 -5.44 9.07
C THR A 19 -15.67 -6.13 8.79
N THR A 20 -15.73 -7.45 8.60
CA THR A 20 -14.62 -8.18 8.01
C THR A 20 -14.39 -7.61 6.61
N VAL A 21 -13.24 -6.99 6.34
CA VAL A 21 -12.77 -6.79 4.96
C VAL A 21 -12.27 -8.16 4.46
N LEU A 22 -13.22 -9.08 4.26
CA LEU A 22 -13.07 -10.18 3.31
C LEU A 22 -12.86 -9.54 1.93
N ALA A 23 -12.20 -10.24 1.01
CA ALA A 23 -12.04 -9.82 -0.38
C ALA A 23 -13.38 -9.30 -0.95
N ASN A 24 -13.61 -7.98 -0.90
CA ASN A 24 -14.90 -7.40 -1.28
C ASN A 24 -14.89 -7.15 -2.79
N CYS A 25 -14.65 -8.22 -3.53
CA CYS A 25 -14.71 -8.22 -4.98
C CYS A 25 -16.14 -8.22 -5.51
N ASN A 26 -17.14 -8.41 -4.64
CA ASN A 26 -18.56 -8.40 -4.99
C ASN A 26 -19.03 -7.09 -5.63
N GLN A 27 -18.29 -6.00 -5.42
CA GLN A 27 -18.58 -4.70 -6.02
C GLN A 27 -18.00 -4.53 -7.42
N ILE A 28 -17.16 -5.47 -7.90
CA ILE A 28 -16.45 -5.42 -9.18
C ILE A 28 -16.93 -6.58 -10.04
N ASP A 29 -17.80 -6.28 -11.00
CA ASP A 29 -18.32 -7.28 -11.93
C ASP A 29 -17.18 -7.97 -12.69
N GLY A 30 -17.19 -9.30 -12.71
CA GLY A 30 -16.17 -10.09 -13.40
C GLY A 30 -14.79 -10.07 -12.76
N ALA A 31 -14.63 -9.67 -11.49
CA ALA A 31 -13.33 -9.59 -10.82
C ALA A 31 -12.46 -10.84 -10.95
N ALA A 32 -13.06 -12.04 -10.89
CA ALA A 32 -12.35 -13.32 -11.03
C ALA A 32 -11.70 -13.53 -12.41
N SER A 33 -12.15 -12.81 -13.44
CA SER A 33 -11.60 -12.88 -14.80
C SER A 33 -10.48 -11.87 -15.06
N LEU A 34 -10.27 -10.91 -14.14
CA LEU A 34 -9.24 -9.89 -14.25
C LEU A 34 -7.87 -10.48 -13.91
N ALA A 35 -6.82 -10.04 -14.61
CA ALA A 35 -5.45 -10.48 -14.34
C ALA A 35 -4.95 -9.99 -12.97
N ASP A 36 -3.99 -10.71 -12.39
CA ASP A 36 -3.31 -10.28 -11.16
C ASP A 36 -2.69 -8.90 -11.31
N GLY A 37 -3.00 -8.01 -10.37
CA GLY A 37 -2.62 -6.62 -10.35
C GLY A 37 -3.45 -5.72 -11.26
N SER A 38 -4.61 -6.16 -11.76
CA SER A 38 -5.51 -5.27 -12.50
C SER A 38 -5.86 -4.05 -11.65
N TRP A 39 -5.73 -2.86 -12.24
CA TRP A 39 -5.98 -1.59 -11.56
C TRP A 39 -7.12 -0.84 -12.24
N LEU A 40 -8.15 -0.56 -11.45
CA LEU A 40 -9.41 0.02 -11.89
C LEU A 40 -9.69 1.33 -11.16
N PHE A 41 -10.54 2.16 -11.75
CA PHE A 41 -11.16 3.30 -11.11
C PHE A 41 -12.69 3.25 -11.26
N ARG A 42 -13.40 3.87 -10.32
CA ARG A 42 -14.86 3.90 -10.31
C ARG A 42 -15.39 5.09 -11.10
N LYS A 43 -16.31 4.83 -12.04
CA LYS A 43 -17.00 5.85 -12.86
C LYS A 43 -18.46 5.46 -13.07
N ASN A 44 -19.37 6.39 -12.85
CA ASN A 44 -20.82 6.21 -13.08
C ASN A 44 -21.37 4.91 -12.48
N GLY A 45 -20.90 4.56 -11.28
CA GLY A 45 -21.30 3.33 -10.58
C GLY A 45 -20.52 2.06 -10.97
N GLY A 46 -19.87 2.02 -12.13
CA GLY A 46 -19.08 0.88 -12.62
C GLY A 46 -17.56 1.03 -12.41
N TRP A 47 -16.82 -0.04 -12.68
CA TRP A 47 -15.36 -0.07 -12.64
C TRP A 47 -14.79 -0.07 -14.06
N ARG A 48 -13.75 0.74 -14.28
CA ARG A 48 -13.07 0.90 -15.57
C ARG A 48 -11.56 0.73 -15.37
N PRO A 49 -10.82 0.19 -16.35
CA PRO A 49 -9.36 0.14 -16.30
C PRO A 49 -8.73 1.52 -16.09
N VAL A 50 -7.67 1.61 -15.28
CA VAL A 50 -6.96 2.89 -15.02
C VAL A 50 -6.42 3.55 -16.29
N SER A 51 -6.17 2.79 -17.35
CA SER A 51 -5.78 3.31 -18.66
C SER A 51 -6.82 4.25 -19.29
N GLU A 52 -8.08 4.16 -18.87
CA GLU A 52 -9.17 5.03 -19.31
C GLU A 52 -9.36 6.26 -18.42
N LEU A 53 -8.53 6.47 -17.39
CA LEU A 53 -8.68 7.59 -16.45
C LEU A 53 -8.29 8.94 -17.05
N THR A 54 -7.31 8.96 -17.96
CA THR A 54 -6.72 10.20 -18.48
C THR A 54 -7.74 11.14 -19.13
N PRO A 55 -8.64 10.68 -20.02
CA PRO A 55 -9.69 11.55 -20.58
C PRO A 55 -10.64 12.11 -19.52
N GLU A 56 -10.84 11.40 -18.40
CA GLU A 56 -11.77 11.83 -17.35
C GLU A 56 -11.25 13.03 -16.57
N VAL A 57 -9.93 13.16 -16.45
CA VAL A 57 -9.28 14.23 -15.67
C VAL A 57 -8.74 15.36 -16.56
N ALA A 58 -8.95 15.30 -17.87
CA ALA A 58 -8.39 16.24 -18.84
C ALA A 58 -8.87 17.69 -18.67
N ASP A 59 -9.93 17.93 -17.89
CA ASP A 59 -10.46 19.27 -17.61
C ASP A 59 -9.61 20.10 -16.61
N GLY A 60 -8.51 19.55 -16.09
CA GLY A 60 -7.62 20.26 -15.17
C GLY A 60 -8.11 20.33 -13.72
N ARG A 61 -9.23 19.67 -13.37
CA ARG A 61 -9.85 19.83 -12.04
C ARG A 61 -9.47 18.72 -11.08
N ALA A 62 -9.11 19.14 -9.86
CA ALA A 62 -8.89 18.21 -8.77
C ALA A 62 -10.18 17.46 -8.43
N ARG A 63 -10.07 16.15 -8.18
CA ARG A 63 -11.22 15.30 -7.86
C ARG A 63 -10.83 14.10 -7.03
N ARG A 64 -11.74 13.67 -6.15
CA ARG A 64 -11.63 12.40 -5.44
C ARG A 64 -12.05 11.27 -6.38
N VAL A 65 -11.21 10.27 -6.54
CA VAL A 65 -11.47 9.07 -7.34
C VAL A 65 -11.29 7.85 -6.47
N THR A 66 -12.23 6.92 -6.56
CA THR A 66 -12.13 5.60 -5.94
C THR A 66 -11.47 4.63 -6.90
N PHE A 67 -10.47 3.91 -6.42
CA PHE A 67 -9.71 2.91 -7.14
C PHE A 67 -9.92 1.52 -6.56
N ALA A 68 -9.69 0.50 -7.39
CA ALA A 68 -9.58 -0.88 -6.95
C ALA A 68 -8.31 -1.50 -7.54
N TYR A 69 -7.56 -2.17 -6.68
CA TYR A 69 -6.49 -3.07 -7.08
C TYR A 69 -6.96 -4.51 -6.89
N VAL A 70 -6.80 -5.34 -7.92
CA VAL A 70 -7.22 -6.74 -7.91
C VAL A 70 -5.99 -7.63 -7.78
N ALA A 71 -5.88 -8.34 -6.67
CA ALA A 71 -4.98 -9.49 -6.53
C ALA A 71 -5.74 -10.73 -7.00
N ASN A 72 -5.26 -11.42 -8.01
CA ASN A 72 -5.91 -12.63 -8.54
C ASN A 72 -4.87 -13.67 -8.93
N GLU A 73 -4.63 -14.62 -8.04
CA GLU A 73 -3.69 -15.70 -8.30
C GLU A 73 -4.36 -17.07 -8.06
N PRO A 74 -5.08 -17.57 -9.08
CA PRO A 74 -5.77 -18.84 -8.97
C PRO A 74 -4.75 -19.99 -8.86
N GLY A 75 -5.05 -20.98 -8.01
CA GLY A 75 -4.23 -22.18 -7.85
C GLY A 75 -3.12 -22.10 -6.80
N LEU A 76 -3.06 -21.04 -6.00
CA LEU A 76 -2.21 -21.05 -4.80
C LEU A 76 -2.70 -22.09 -3.79
N LYS A 77 -1.76 -22.85 -3.22
CA LYS A 77 -2.05 -23.83 -2.15
C LYS A 77 -2.54 -23.17 -0.86
N SER A 78 -2.20 -21.91 -0.65
CA SER A 78 -2.61 -21.08 0.48
C SER A 78 -3.09 -19.72 -0.02
N ALA A 79 -4.09 -19.16 0.66
CA ALA A 79 -4.59 -17.81 0.37
C ALA A 79 -3.44 -16.80 0.40
N ARG A 80 -3.25 -16.05 -0.70
CA ARG A 80 -2.27 -14.98 -0.77
C ARG A 80 -2.59 -13.91 0.27
N ARG A 81 -1.59 -13.50 1.03
CA ARG A 81 -1.65 -12.35 1.92
C ARG A 81 -0.59 -11.38 1.48
N GLY A 82 -0.90 -10.09 1.49
CA GLY A 82 0.02 -9.11 0.98
C GLY A 82 -0.21 -7.72 1.52
N ILE A 83 0.77 -6.89 1.23
CA ILE A 83 0.75 -5.46 1.49
C ILE A 83 0.75 -4.74 0.15
N LEU A 84 -0.27 -3.91 -0.03
CA LEU A 84 -0.36 -2.94 -1.11
C LEU A 84 0.14 -1.60 -0.61
N LEU A 85 1.21 -1.11 -1.22
CA LEU A 85 1.77 0.22 -1.01
C LEU A 85 1.23 1.14 -2.10
N ILE A 86 0.54 2.20 -1.68
CA ILE A 86 0.00 3.21 -2.57
C ILE A 86 0.73 4.51 -2.28
N LYS A 87 1.47 5.01 -3.26
CA LYS A 87 2.26 6.24 -3.18
C LYS A 87 1.61 7.29 -4.06
N THR A 88 1.41 8.48 -3.52
CA THR A 88 0.87 9.61 -4.26
C THR A 88 1.73 10.84 -4.03
N GLY A 89 1.68 11.77 -4.98
CA GLY A 89 2.36 13.06 -4.88
C GLY A 89 2.04 13.92 -6.09
N ILE A 90 2.58 15.13 -6.10
CA ILE A 90 2.46 16.09 -7.20
C ILE A 90 3.85 16.43 -7.71
N GLU A 91 4.07 16.27 -9.00
CA GLU A 91 5.27 16.76 -9.69
C GLU A 91 5.24 18.30 -9.72
N GLY A 92 6.25 18.91 -9.12
CA GLY A 92 6.45 20.36 -9.06
C GLY A 92 7.62 20.83 -9.94
N PRO A 93 7.89 22.14 -10.01
CA PRO A 93 8.98 22.68 -10.81
C PRO A 93 10.36 22.62 -10.12
N GLN A 94 10.42 22.44 -8.78
CA GLN A 94 11.67 22.46 -8.02
C GLN A 94 11.70 21.42 -6.89
N ALA A 95 12.85 20.76 -6.71
CA ALA A 95 13.03 19.75 -5.69
C ALA A 95 13.23 20.41 -4.34
N THR A 96 12.21 20.35 -3.49
CA THR A 96 12.31 20.84 -2.12
C THR A 96 12.42 19.65 -1.17
N ASN A 97 13.58 19.52 -0.51
CA ASN A 97 13.75 18.65 0.66
C ASN A 97 13.01 19.20 1.90
N THR A 98 12.46 20.40 1.79
CA THR A 98 11.62 21.06 2.78
C THR A 98 10.18 20.63 2.57
N GLY A 99 9.72 19.68 3.38
CA GLY A 99 8.37 19.17 3.30
C GLY A 99 8.18 17.92 4.14
N ARG A 100 6.97 17.36 4.08
CA ARG A 100 6.60 16.18 4.86
C ARG A 100 5.95 15.13 3.97
N VAL A 101 6.20 13.87 4.30
CA VAL A 101 5.50 12.72 3.73
C VAL A 101 4.40 12.32 4.71
N ALA A 102 3.16 12.26 4.23
CA ALA A 102 2.04 11.72 4.99
C ALA A 102 2.09 10.19 5.00
N LEU A 103 1.93 9.60 6.19
CA LEU A 103 1.93 8.17 6.40
C LEU A 103 0.52 7.73 6.78
N VAL A 104 -0.05 6.82 6.01
CA VAL A 104 -1.39 6.30 6.23
C VAL A 104 -1.33 4.78 6.31
N ARG A 105 -1.84 4.20 7.38
CA ARG A 105 -2.03 2.76 7.48
C ARG A 105 -3.48 2.52 7.83
N ASP A 106 -4.16 1.73 7.02
CA ASP A 106 -5.51 1.32 7.34
C ASP A 106 -5.48 0.52 8.65
N ASN A 107 -6.28 0.95 9.64
CA ASN A 107 -6.41 0.23 10.90
C ASN A 107 -7.05 -1.12 10.61
N TYR A 108 -6.39 -2.18 11.08
CA TYR A 108 -6.82 -3.55 10.87
C TYR A 108 -7.44 -4.09 12.15
N GLU A 109 -8.68 -4.54 12.05
CA GLU A 109 -9.28 -5.38 13.08
C GLU A 109 -8.80 -6.82 12.88
N ARG A 110 -8.19 -7.38 13.93
CA ARG A 110 -7.60 -8.72 13.94
C ARG A 110 -8.70 -9.77 13.70
N LEU A 111 -8.74 -10.36 12.49
CA LEU A 111 -9.84 -11.25 12.08
C LEU A 111 -9.79 -12.64 12.73
N ARG A 112 -8.61 -13.09 13.17
CA ARG A 112 -8.38 -14.39 13.86
C ARG A 112 -7.18 -14.24 14.80
N ASP A 113 -7.00 -15.17 15.74
CA ASP A 113 -5.73 -15.31 16.46
C ASP A 113 -4.60 -15.18 15.44
N ALA A 114 -3.77 -14.14 15.60
CA ALA A 114 -2.79 -13.80 14.58
C ALA A 114 -2.01 -15.05 14.27
N GLU A 115 -1.97 -15.44 12.99
CA GLU A 115 -0.87 -16.28 12.56
C GLU A 115 0.41 -15.64 13.09
N ARG A 116 1.28 -16.44 13.70
CA ARG A 116 2.39 -16.01 14.57
C ARG A 116 3.32 -14.93 13.97
N CYS A 117 3.22 -14.69 12.66
CA CYS A 117 4.00 -13.72 11.89
C CYS A 117 3.41 -12.31 11.77
N GLU A 118 2.10 -12.14 11.99
CA GLU A 118 1.39 -10.92 11.62
C GLU A 118 1.40 -9.89 12.76
N SER A 119 2.03 -8.74 12.53
CA SER A 119 2.09 -7.62 13.47
C SER A 119 1.62 -6.33 12.79
N TYR A 120 0.45 -5.86 13.22
CA TYR A 120 -0.24 -4.68 12.71
C TYR A 120 -0.66 -3.79 13.88
N PRO A 121 0.29 -3.15 14.58
CA PRO A 121 -0.07 -2.25 15.67
C PRO A 121 -0.98 -1.13 15.15
N ALA A 122 -1.82 -0.56 16.03
CA ALA A 122 -2.61 0.61 15.65
C ALA A 122 -1.66 1.73 15.17
N PHE A 123 -2.00 2.39 14.06
CA PHE A 123 -1.26 3.55 13.59
C PHE A 123 -2.15 4.78 13.70
N PRO A 124 -1.75 5.80 14.48
CA PRO A 124 -2.54 7.01 14.55
C PRO A 124 -2.65 7.68 13.18
N SER A 125 -3.84 8.20 12.86
CA SER A 125 -4.05 9.03 11.67
C SER A 125 -3.24 10.33 11.75
N GLY A 126 -2.93 10.94 10.61
CA GLY A 126 -2.27 12.24 10.52
C GLY A 126 -0.76 12.21 10.83
N LYS A 127 -0.15 11.03 10.89
CA LYS A 127 1.30 10.90 11.03
C LYS A 127 2.00 11.37 9.77
N THR A 128 3.08 12.10 9.97
CA THR A 128 3.91 12.65 8.91
C THR A 128 5.36 12.60 9.36
N VAL A 129 6.28 12.50 8.41
CA VAL A 129 7.74 12.57 8.66
C VAL A 129 8.37 13.55 7.69
N ARG A 130 9.58 14.05 7.98
CA ARG A 130 10.30 14.89 7.01
C ARG A 130 10.61 14.08 5.74
N ILE A 131 10.52 14.74 4.58
CA ILE A 131 10.90 14.16 3.28
C ILE A 131 12.29 13.55 3.34
N ARG A 132 13.27 14.30 3.85
CA ARG A 132 14.65 13.81 3.99
C ARG A 132 14.74 12.53 4.81
N SER A 133 14.09 12.49 5.98
CA SER A 133 14.06 11.31 6.85
C SER A 133 13.45 10.10 6.15
N TYR A 134 12.35 10.31 5.43
CA TYR A 134 11.67 9.27 4.66
C TYR A 134 12.57 8.68 3.57
N ASP A 135 13.14 9.55 2.74
CA ASP A 135 13.97 9.15 1.61
C ASP A 135 15.27 8.49 2.11
N TYR A 136 15.90 9.01 3.16
CA TYR A 136 17.09 8.41 3.78
C TYR A 136 16.82 7.01 4.32
N TYR A 137 15.69 6.82 4.98
CA TYR A 137 15.33 5.53 5.54
C TYR A 137 15.11 4.47 4.43
N HIS A 138 14.33 4.80 3.40
CA HIS A 138 13.95 3.83 2.36
C HIS A 138 14.99 3.66 1.24
N ASP A 139 15.69 4.74 0.89
CA ASP A 139 16.63 4.74 -0.23
C ASP A 139 18.07 4.42 0.23
N TYR A 140 18.42 4.70 1.49
CA TYR A 140 19.81 4.62 1.97
C TYR A 140 20.04 3.69 3.15
N SER A 141 18.97 3.24 3.82
CA SER A 141 19.08 2.54 5.10
C SER A 141 19.95 3.32 6.10
N GLU A 142 19.79 4.65 6.09
CA GLU A 142 20.46 5.57 7.00
C GLU A 142 19.57 5.96 8.18
N VAL A 143 20.21 6.45 9.23
CA VAL A 143 19.52 6.90 10.44
C VAL A 143 18.78 8.19 10.12
N ALA A 144 17.45 8.07 9.99
CA ALA A 144 16.57 9.22 10.11
C ALA A 144 16.73 9.84 11.51
N ASP A 145 16.49 11.15 11.64
CA ASP A 145 16.30 11.78 12.95
C ASP A 145 15.42 10.91 13.86
N GLU A 146 15.79 10.78 15.13
CA GLU A 146 15.23 9.80 16.08
C GLU A 146 13.68 9.74 16.06
N THR A 147 13.00 10.88 16.18
CA THR A 147 11.54 10.96 16.15
C THR A 147 10.91 10.48 14.84
N ASP A 148 11.51 10.85 13.69
CA ASP A 148 11.01 10.40 12.39
C ASP A 148 11.35 8.91 12.19
N GLY A 149 12.52 8.47 12.63
CA GLY A 149 12.95 7.07 12.58
C GLY A 149 12.02 6.15 13.35
N ASP A 150 11.59 6.53 14.55
CA ASP A 150 10.63 5.73 15.34
C ASP A 150 9.22 5.76 14.73
N THR A 151 8.82 6.90 14.16
CA THR A 151 7.56 6.98 13.39
C THR A 151 7.59 6.05 12.18
N LEU A 152 8.72 5.98 11.46
CA LEU A 152 8.91 5.08 10.32
C LEU A 152 8.90 3.61 10.74
N LYS A 153 9.67 3.24 11.78
CA LYS A 153 9.68 1.87 12.31
C LYS A 153 8.28 1.40 12.72
N THR A 154 7.49 2.26 13.35
CA THR A 154 6.11 1.93 13.79
C THR A 154 5.10 1.95 12.64
N PHE A 155 5.38 2.66 11.56
CA PHE A 155 4.58 2.66 10.33
C PHE A 155 4.67 1.33 9.59
N HIS A 156 5.82 0.66 9.65
CA HIS A 156 6.00 -0.67 9.07
C HIS A 156 5.28 -1.77 9.86
N VAL A 157 4.99 -2.87 9.18
CA VAL A 157 4.24 -4.02 9.67
C VAL A 157 5.00 -5.31 9.37
N SER A 158 4.66 -6.39 10.06
CA SER A 158 5.10 -7.74 9.67
C SER A 158 3.91 -8.53 9.15
N TYR A 159 4.12 -9.27 8.06
CA TYR A 159 3.07 -10.05 7.41
C TYR A 159 3.56 -11.46 7.08
N LEU A 160 2.62 -12.39 6.88
CA LEU A 160 2.95 -13.71 6.33
C LEU A 160 3.20 -13.57 4.84
N ALA A 161 4.44 -13.75 4.41
CA ALA A 161 4.81 -13.78 2.99
C ALA A 161 4.34 -15.08 2.33
N ARG A 162 4.27 -15.07 1.00
CA ARG A 162 3.78 -16.18 0.18
C ARG A 162 4.50 -17.52 0.42
N ASN A 163 5.78 -17.50 0.81
CA ASN A 163 6.55 -18.70 1.12
C ASN A 163 6.35 -19.24 2.55
N GLY A 164 5.40 -18.68 3.31
CA GLY A 164 5.11 -19.08 4.68
C GLY A 164 6.04 -18.45 5.73
N GLY A 165 6.97 -17.57 5.33
CA GLY A 165 7.85 -16.86 6.25
C GLY A 165 7.23 -15.55 6.75
N CYS A 166 7.58 -15.15 7.98
CA CYS A 166 7.28 -13.81 8.47
C CYS A 166 8.22 -12.81 7.79
N LYS A 167 7.66 -11.78 7.14
CA LYS A 167 8.46 -10.75 6.46
C LYS A 167 8.07 -9.36 6.96
N PRO A 168 9.03 -8.53 7.40
CA PRO A 168 8.75 -7.13 7.69
C PRO A 168 8.55 -6.33 6.40
N SER A 169 7.66 -5.35 6.41
CA SER A 169 7.41 -4.50 5.23
C SER A 169 8.59 -3.60 4.89
N ASP A 170 9.54 -3.40 5.79
CA ASP A 170 10.78 -2.67 5.53
C ASP A 170 12.00 -3.58 5.44
N ASP A 171 11.81 -4.88 5.16
CA ASP A 171 12.91 -5.81 4.93
C ASP A 171 13.84 -5.26 3.84
N ALA A 172 15.11 -5.04 4.19
CA ALA A 172 16.16 -4.59 3.28
C ALA A 172 16.79 -5.76 2.51
N THR A 173 16.45 -7.00 2.83
CA THR A 173 16.96 -8.19 2.16
C THR A 173 16.48 -8.20 0.70
N PRO A 174 17.39 -8.24 -0.29
CA PRO A 174 17.01 -8.28 -1.68
C PRO A 174 16.37 -9.63 -2.05
N ASP A 175 15.34 -9.61 -2.89
CA ASP A 175 14.60 -10.80 -3.31
C ASP A 175 15.43 -11.77 -4.18
N SER A 176 16.51 -11.32 -4.82
CA SER A 176 17.37 -12.18 -5.65
C SER A 176 18.83 -11.72 -5.71
N TYR A 177 19.75 -12.68 -5.80
CA TYR A 177 21.20 -12.46 -5.89
C TYR A 177 21.70 -12.18 -7.32
N PHE A 178 20.89 -12.43 -8.36
CA PHE A 178 21.30 -12.23 -9.75
C PHE A 178 21.34 -10.74 -10.13
N ALA A 179 22.39 -10.36 -10.87
CA ALA A 179 22.98 -9.03 -10.97
C ALA A 179 22.09 -7.87 -11.50
N SER A 180 20.81 -8.07 -11.82
CA SER A 180 19.98 -7.02 -12.43
C SER A 180 18.71 -6.61 -11.67
N ARG A 181 18.25 -7.34 -10.64
CA ARG A 181 17.02 -7.00 -9.88
C ARG A 181 17.15 -7.35 -8.39
N ARG A 182 17.71 -6.42 -7.59
CA ARG A 182 17.92 -6.57 -6.12
C ARG A 182 16.83 -5.90 -5.28
N ARG A 183 15.57 -5.90 -5.74
CA ARG A 183 14.45 -5.26 -5.03
C ARG A 183 14.32 -5.80 -3.62
N SER A 184 14.02 -4.92 -2.67
CA SER A 184 13.72 -5.24 -1.28
C SER A 184 12.36 -4.63 -0.91
N ASN A 185 11.73 -5.13 0.17
CA ASN A 185 10.47 -4.53 0.63
C ASN A 185 10.70 -3.06 0.97
N ARG A 186 11.84 -2.73 1.59
CA ARG A 186 12.21 -1.36 1.92
C ARG A 186 12.28 -0.44 0.70
N SER A 187 12.93 -0.88 -0.37
CA SER A 187 13.04 -0.07 -1.59
C SER A 187 11.70 0.17 -2.28
N ASP A 188 10.71 -0.72 -2.09
CA ASP A 188 9.38 -0.58 -2.69
C ASP A 188 8.60 0.64 -2.14
N PHE A 189 9.02 1.17 -0.98
CA PHE A 189 8.50 2.42 -0.40
C PHE A 189 9.09 3.68 -1.05
N SER A 190 10.22 3.59 -1.77
CA SER A 190 10.88 4.74 -2.36
C SER A 190 9.97 5.49 -3.34
N PHE A 191 10.04 6.82 -3.35
CA PHE A 191 9.44 7.63 -4.40
C PHE A 191 10.29 7.67 -5.67
N ASN A 192 11.52 7.17 -5.67
CA ASN A 192 12.35 7.07 -6.87
C ASN A 192 12.13 5.69 -7.55
N PRO A 193 11.58 5.64 -8.79
CA PRO A 193 11.36 4.39 -9.51
C PRO A 193 12.66 3.58 -9.76
N ASP A 194 13.81 4.23 -9.88
CA ASP A 194 15.10 3.56 -10.04
C ASP A 194 15.53 2.83 -8.77
N VAL A 195 15.27 3.42 -7.59
CA VAL A 195 15.49 2.77 -6.30
C VAL A 195 14.55 1.57 -6.16
N VAL A 196 13.27 1.73 -6.49
CA VAL A 196 12.28 0.64 -6.49
C VAL A 196 12.73 -0.50 -7.42
N ARG A 197 13.23 -0.18 -8.62
CA ARG A 197 13.60 -1.15 -9.66
C ARG A 197 14.89 -1.90 -9.34
N THR A 198 15.93 -1.18 -8.95
CA THR A 198 17.27 -1.75 -8.74
C THR A 198 17.45 -2.31 -7.35
N GLY A 199 16.65 -1.85 -6.38
CA GLY A 199 16.73 -2.17 -4.96
C GLY A 199 18.08 -1.82 -4.31
N GLN A 200 18.97 -1.13 -5.03
CA GLN A 200 20.24 -0.71 -4.50
C GLN A 200 20.11 0.66 -3.84
N SER A 201 20.30 0.64 -2.52
CA SER A 201 20.75 1.77 -1.73
C SER A 201 22.23 2.00 -1.99
N SER A 202 22.59 2.94 -2.86
CA SER A 202 23.99 3.31 -3.00
C SER A 202 24.42 4.19 -1.82
N ARG A 203 24.77 3.56 -0.69
CA ARG A 203 25.54 4.22 0.38
C ARG A 203 26.77 4.97 -0.16
N PHE A 204 27.32 4.47 -1.28
CA PHE A 204 28.39 5.11 -2.04
C PHE A 204 28.02 6.49 -2.63
N TRP A 205 26.77 6.77 -2.99
CA TRP A 205 26.35 8.10 -3.46
C TRP A 205 25.89 9.00 -2.31
N ALA A 206 25.40 8.41 -1.21
CA ALA A 206 25.01 9.13 0.00
C ALA A 206 26.19 9.85 0.68
N GLN A 207 27.38 9.22 0.72
CA GLN A 207 28.60 9.82 1.28
C GLN A 207 29.06 11.09 0.52
N PHE A 208 28.59 11.29 -0.71
CA PHE A 208 28.87 12.47 -1.52
C PHE A 208 27.71 13.48 -1.51
N GLY A 209 26.71 13.30 -0.64
CA GLY A 209 25.57 14.22 -0.52
C GLY A 209 24.52 14.11 -1.63
N PHE A 210 24.63 13.13 -2.53
CA PHE A 210 23.65 12.88 -3.58
C PHE A 210 22.59 11.89 -3.07
N GLY A 211 21.46 12.42 -2.61
CA GLY A 211 20.25 11.64 -2.30
C GLY A 211 19.54 11.17 -3.58
N ALA A 212 18.94 9.98 -3.61
CA ALA A 212 18.30 9.38 -4.76
C ALA A 212 16.93 10.05 -4.99
N ALA A 213 16.43 10.73 -3.97
CA ALA A 213 15.34 11.68 -4.08
C ALA A 213 15.76 13.12 -4.49
N TYR A 214 17.01 13.37 -4.93
CA TYR A 214 17.39 14.66 -5.52
C TYR A 214 16.77 14.89 -6.91
N ALA A 215 16.15 13.89 -7.54
CA ALA A 215 15.75 13.98 -8.95
C ALA A 215 14.30 14.40 -9.19
N GLU A 216 13.35 14.07 -8.31
CA GLU A 216 11.93 14.37 -8.55
C GLU A 216 11.39 15.45 -7.57
N PRO A 217 10.99 16.62 -8.09
CA PRO A 217 10.42 17.70 -7.31
C PRO A 217 9.00 17.42 -6.81
N LEU A 218 8.85 16.52 -5.84
CA LEU A 218 7.52 16.05 -5.42
C LEU A 218 6.96 16.80 -4.20
N ALA A 219 5.78 17.37 -4.35
CA ALA A 219 4.94 17.94 -3.28
C ALA A 219 3.82 16.97 -2.86
N GLU A 220 3.19 17.25 -1.71
CA GLU A 220 2.03 16.50 -1.19
C GLU A 220 2.23 14.95 -1.18
N ARG A 221 3.44 14.52 -0.81
CA ARG A 221 3.80 13.10 -0.79
C ARG A 221 2.98 12.36 0.27
N GLN A 222 2.35 11.26 -0.12
CA GLN A 222 1.65 10.36 0.80
C GLN A 222 1.98 8.92 0.46
N VAL A 223 2.11 8.10 1.51
CA VAL A 223 2.29 6.66 1.40
C VAL A 223 1.26 5.96 2.24
N THR A 224 0.51 5.07 1.61
CA THR A 224 -0.58 4.31 2.23
C THR A 224 -0.24 2.83 2.22
N ILE A 225 -0.28 2.20 3.39
CA ILE A 225 -0.20 0.74 3.56
C ILE A 225 -1.64 0.21 3.65
N LYS A 226 -2.01 -0.63 2.69
CA LYS A 226 -3.22 -1.45 2.75
C LYS A 226 -2.85 -2.92 2.80
N ARG A 227 -3.50 -3.67 3.67
CA ARG A 227 -3.37 -5.12 3.74
C ARG A 227 -4.48 -5.76 2.91
N TYR A 228 -4.20 -6.92 2.33
CA TYR A 228 -5.25 -7.81 1.84
C TYR A 228 -4.97 -9.27 2.17
N VAL A 229 -6.05 -10.05 2.17
CA VAL A 229 -6.03 -11.51 2.23
C VAL A 229 -6.96 -11.99 1.11
N ALA A 230 -6.40 -12.74 0.18
CA ALA A 230 -7.16 -13.38 -0.87
C ALA A 230 -8.07 -14.46 -0.28
N ASP A 231 -9.20 -14.69 -0.93
CA ASP A 231 -10.12 -15.76 -0.59
C ASP A 231 -9.57 -17.14 -1.01
N ALA A 232 -10.40 -18.18 -0.86
CA ALA A 232 -10.05 -19.54 -1.25
C ALA A 232 -9.84 -19.72 -2.77
N ALA A 233 -10.35 -18.80 -3.59
CA ALA A 233 -10.13 -18.79 -5.03
C ALA A 233 -8.83 -18.04 -5.43
N GLY A 234 -8.13 -17.44 -4.47
CA GLY A 234 -6.94 -16.63 -4.72
C GLY A 234 -7.24 -15.19 -5.12
N LEU A 235 -8.47 -14.71 -4.86
CA LEU A 235 -8.95 -13.39 -5.26
C LEU A 235 -9.03 -12.42 -4.07
N ALA A 236 -8.51 -11.21 -4.24
CA ALA A 236 -8.66 -10.09 -3.30
C ALA A 236 -8.84 -8.76 -4.05
N CYS A 237 -9.71 -7.89 -3.54
CA CYS A 237 -9.90 -6.55 -4.10
C CYS A 237 -9.66 -5.50 -3.02
N VAL A 238 -8.71 -4.61 -3.28
CA VAL A 238 -8.33 -3.52 -2.38
C VAL A 238 -8.88 -2.22 -2.92
N VAL A 239 -9.90 -1.69 -2.24
CA VAL A 239 -10.53 -0.42 -2.60
C VAL A 239 -9.92 0.73 -1.80
N PHE A 240 -9.65 1.84 -2.48
CA PHE A 240 -9.10 3.04 -1.85
C PHE A 240 -9.49 4.31 -2.59
N ASP A 241 -9.57 5.42 -1.86
CA ASP A 241 -9.77 6.73 -2.47
C ASP A 241 -8.45 7.47 -2.58
N SER A 242 -8.30 8.24 -3.66
CA SER A 242 -7.23 9.21 -3.81
C SER A 242 -7.76 10.52 -4.39
N VAL A 243 -7.14 11.63 -4.03
CA VAL A 243 -7.43 12.94 -4.62
C VAL A 243 -6.45 13.15 -5.77
N LEU A 244 -6.96 13.16 -6.99
CA LEU A 244 -6.20 13.50 -8.18
C LEU A 244 -6.14 15.02 -8.32
N LYS A 245 -4.96 15.54 -8.63
CA LYS A 245 -4.68 16.96 -8.86
C LYS A 245 -3.81 17.11 -10.11
N PRO A 246 -3.85 18.24 -10.83
CA PRO A 246 -2.89 18.54 -11.89
C PRO A 246 -1.44 18.31 -11.46
N GLY A 247 -0.66 17.62 -12.29
CA GLY A 247 0.71 17.20 -11.97
C GLY A 247 0.80 16.01 -10.99
N GLY A 248 -0.34 15.47 -10.54
CA GLY A 248 -0.39 14.37 -9.58
C GLY A 248 -0.01 13.02 -10.18
N PHE A 249 0.48 12.11 -9.34
CA PHE A 249 0.69 10.71 -9.70
C PHE A 249 0.16 9.76 -8.63
N ILE A 250 -0.09 8.52 -9.04
CA ILE A 250 -0.32 7.37 -8.15
C ILE A 250 0.61 6.25 -8.61
N ARG A 251 1.35 5.66 -7.67
CA ARG A 251 2.22 4.50 -7.87
C ARG A 251 1.82 3.40 -6.89
N ILE A 252 1.74 2.17 -7.36
CA ILE A 252 1.28 1.01 -6.58
C ILE A 252 2.31 -0.10 -6.64
N ASN A 253 2.77 -0.52 -5.47
CA ASN A 253 3.57 -1.72 -5.29
C ASN A 253 2.82 -2.73 -4.45
N ASP A 254 2.76 -3.97 -4.94
CA ASP A 254 2.29 -5.10 -4.15
C ASP A 254 3.50 -5.97 -3.82
N LEU A 255 3.81 -6.04 -2.52
CA LEU A 255 5.03 -6.68 -2.05
C LEU A 255 5.09 -8.19 -2.36
N GLU A 256 3.94 -8.81 -2.63
CA GLU A 256 3.83 -10.24 -2.91
C GLU A 256 3.50 -10.56 -4.36
N ARG A 257 3.32 -9.54 -5.22
CA ARG A 257 3.06 -9.75 -6.65
C ARG A 257 4.31 -10.23 -7.37
N ARG A 258 4.20 -11.38 -8.05
CA ARG A 258 5.30 -12.02 -8.76
C ARG A 258 4.86 -12.52 -10.14
N PHE A 259 5.78 -12.46 -11.10
CA PHE A 259 5.69 -13.15 -12.38
C PHE A 259 6.84 -14.16 -12.45
N GLY A 260 6.50 -15.45 -12.29
CA GLY A 260 7.49 -16.50 -12.09
C GLY A 260 8.30 -16.28 -10.81
N LEU A 261 9.63 -16.28 -10.93
CA LEU A 261 10.54 -16.08 -9.79
C LEU A 261 10.73 -14.60 -9.42
N PHE A 262 10.27 -13.66 -10.25
CA PHE A 262 10.58 -12.24 -10.13
C PHE A 262 9.40 -11.43 -9.62
N ARG A 263 9.67 -10.37 -8.84
CA ARG A 263 8.66 -9.36 -8.54
C ARG A 263 8.23 -8.62 -9.80
N THR A 264 6.95 -8.34 -9.91
CA THR A 264 6.41 -7.51 -10.99
C THR A 264 6.75 -6.05 -10.78
N GLU A 265 6.88 -5.30 -11.86
CA GLU A 265 7.17 -3.86 -11.81
C GLU A 265 6.07 -3.08 -11.10
N GLU A 266 6.46 -1.91 -10.60
CA GLU A 266 5.53 -0.93 -10.02
C GLU A 266 4.48 -0.53 -11.05
N GLN A 267 3.23 -0.44 -10.63
CA GLN A 267 2.19 0.16 -11.46
C GLN A 267 2.18 1.66 -11.23
N SER A 268 1.99 2.43 -12.30
CA SER A 268 2.00 3.88 -12.22
C SER A 268 0.92 4.50 -13.10
N TRP A 269 0.37 5.59 -12.62
CA TRP A 269 -0.45 6.53 -13.37
C TRP A 269 0.01 7.93 -13.01
N ALA A 270 0.15 8.80 -14.01
CA ALA A 270 0.52 10.19 -13.82
C ALA A 270 -0.46 11.08 -14.59
N TRP A 271 -0.68 12.28 -14.07
CA TRP A 271 -1.49 13.29 -14.72
C TRP A 271 -0.90 13.63 -16.10
N PRO A 272 -1.73 13.69 -17.16
CA PRO A 272 -1.24 14.03 -18.50
C PRO A 272 -0.65 15.44 -18.51
N ARG A 273 0.52 15.60 -19.13
CA ARG A 273 1.15 16.92 -19.34
C ARG A 273 0.39 17.75 -20.37
#